data_AF-A0A8W8NZ09-F1
#
_entry.id   AF-A0A8W8NZ09-F1
#
_cell.length_a   1.000
_cell.length_b   1.000
_cell.length_c   1.000
_cell.angle_alpha   90.00
_cell.angle_beta   90.00
_cell.angle_gamma   90.00
#
_symmetry.space_group_name_H-M   'P 1'
#
loop_
_entity.id
_entity.type
_entity.pdbx_description
1 polymer ?
#
loop_
_entity_poly.entity_id
_entity_poly.type
_entity_poly.pdbx_seq_one_letter_code
_entity_poly.pdbx_strand_id
1 'polypeptide(L)'
;MESSSPTQKLMTSLTHIRIRGISRETYRGSVQIPSTSSGEPFEEGLEKKRIGEEEDQDISQDKRLNALEMSKQDVVEERKDKEQKDDFRPGTSSATSNYKSTGETTNHSRIERILGGPCTGAMQDVLSKEISPLNLLKEVEDHIKKYNLQGKKTAYNDIENKLNIKMNYSEFDITSIYFVLRNICKIKAHSNGWGNDPDVQDKALSAKIDRLRSLKNKYKSHAPKIIIIDDEYEKLCDEIFEIVRHLENILGKSTRYQTVVQWMKTCTMDPEQKIEHEKEKEEIEELHNKFTDSAQSNIVSFSR
;
A
#
# COMPACT_ATOMS: atom_id res chain seq x y z
N MET A 1 12.30 48.87 34.09
CA MET A 1 13.14 47.67 34.04
C MET A 1 12.41 46.60 34.81
N GLU A 2 11.69 45.73 34.11
CA GLU A 2 11.15 44.49 34.68
C GLU A 2 11.08 43.49 33.53
N SER A 3 11.82 42.41 33.71
CA SER A 3 12.09 41.32 32.77
C SER A 3 10.94 40.33 32.76
N SER A 4 10.32 40.12 31.60
CA SER A 4 9.28 39.11 31.42
C SER A 4 9.89 37.76 31.01
N SER A 5 9.39 36.70 31.64
CA SER A 5 9.79 35.28 31.52
C SER A 5 9.22 34.62 30.23
N PRO A 6 9.97 33.75 29.54
CA PRO A 6 9.61 33.25 28.21
C PRO A 6 8.74 31.99 28.27
N THR A 7 7.53 32.07 28.83
CA THR A 7 6.56 30.94 28.77
C THR A 7 5.12 31.35 28.43
N GLN A 8 4.92 32.51 27.81
CA GLN A 8 3.61 32.95 27.33
C GLN A 8 3.72 33.56 25.93
N LYS A 9 3.74 32.69 24.91
CA LYS A 9 3.37 32.98 23.52
C LYS A 9 3.46 31.69 22.72
N LEU A 10 2.33 30.98 22.60
CA LEU A 10 2.00 30.07 21.48
C LEU A 10 0.64 29.35 21.72
N MET A 11 -0.40 30.12 22.09
CA MET A 11 -1.78 29.62 22.08
C MET A 11 -2.69 30.76 21.61
N THR A 12 -2.83 30.91 20.29
CA THR A 12 -4.04 31.39 19.57
C THR A 12 -3.68 31.76 18.13
N SER A 13 -4.11 30.94 17.17
CA SER A 13 -4.70 31.37 15.88
C SER A 13 -4.66 30.22 14.87
N LEU A 14 -5.67 29.36 14.90
CA LEU A 14 -5.99 28.47 13.78
C LEU A 14 -7.51 28.32 13.71
N THR A 15 -8.17 29.22 13.00
CA THR A 15 -9.48 28.92 12.43
C THR A 15 -9.61 29.52 11.03
N HIS A 16 -10.11 28.68 10.10
CA HIS A 16 -10.64 28.97 8.77
C HIS A 16 -9.66 29.03 7.57
N ILE A 17 -9.27 27.85 7.08
CA ILE A 17 -9.09 27.65 5.64
C ILE A 17 -10.14 26.65 5.15
N ARG A 18 -11.07 27.18 4.36
CA ARG A 18 -12.17 26.48 3.70
C ARG A 18 -11.63 25.79 2.45
N ILE A 19 -11.52 24.47 2.47
CA ILE A 19 -11.17 23.69 1.27
C ILE A 19 -12.40 23.67 0.34
N ARG A 20 -12.30 24.36 -0.79
CA ARG A 20 -13.22 24.17 -1.93
C ARG A 20 -12.76 22.94 -2.71
N GLY A 21 -13.67 21.97 -2.87
CA GLY A 21 -13.46 20.78 -3.67
C GLY A 21 -13.29 21.12 -5.15
N ILE A 22 -12.32 20.48 -5.80
CA ILE A 22 -12.21 20.43 -7.25
C ILE A 22 -12.61 19.02 -7.67
N SER A 23 -13.80 18.93 -8.26
CA SER A 23 -14.29 17.78 -9.02
C SER A 23 -13.41 17.58 -10.25
N ARG A 24 -12.93 16.35 -10.50
CA ARG A 24 -12.29 16.00 -11.78
C ARG A 24 -13.35 15.41 -12.71
N GLU A 25 -13.74 16.19 -13.70
CA GLU A 25 -14.53 15.75 -14.84
C GLU A 25 -13.74 14.73 -15.68
N THR A 26 -14.42 13.64 -16.02
CA THR A 26 -13.97 12.60 -16.96
C THR A 26 -14.01 13.13 -18.40
N TYR A 27 -12.85 13.27 -19.04
CA TYR A 27 -12.77 13.48 -20.49
C TYR A 27 -12.87 12.13 -21.21
N ARG A 28 -14.00 11.94 -21.92
CA ARG A 28 -14.27 10.86 -22.87
C ARG A 28 -13.94 11.40 -24.27
N GLY A 29 -12.77 11.06 -24.79
CA GLY A 29 -12.35 11.40 -26.16
C GLY A 29 -12.62 10.24 -27.12
N SER A 30 -13.58 10.45 -28.02
CA SER A 30 -13.96 9.56 -29.11
C SER A 30 -12.84 9.41 -30.14
N VAL A 31 -12.46 8.18 -30.48
CA VAL A 31 -11.55 7.88 -31.61
C VAL A 31 -12.41 7.57 -32.84
N GLN A 32 -12.32 8.43 -33.86
CA GLN A 32 -12.84 8.18 -35.20
C GLN A 32 -11.86 7.30 -35.98
N ILE A 33 -12.38 6.25 -36.61
CA ILE A 33 -11.67 5.38 -37.55
C ILE A 33 -11.90 5.94 -38.95
N PRO A 34 -10.86 6.17 -39.78
CA PRO A 34 -11.06 6.43 -41.20
C PRO A 34 -11.06 5.11 -41.98
N SER A 35 -12.15 4.92 -42.72
CA SER A 35 -12.34 3.94 -43.78
C SER A 35 -11.58 4.32 -45.04
N THR A 36 -10.84 3.38 -45.64
CA THR A 36 -10.35 3.47 -47.03
C THR A 36 -10.83 2.26 -47.83
N SER A 37 -11.35 2.55 -49.02
CA SER A 37 -11.92 1.61 -50.01
C SER A 37 -11.04 1.51 -51.25
N SER A 38 -10.90 0.31 -51.80
CA SER A 38 -10.61 -0.13 -53.20
C SER A 38 -9.98 -1.55 -53.09
N GLY A 39 -10.47 -2.65 -53.66
CA GLY A 39 -10.95 -2.94 -55.03
C GLY A 39 -9.73 -3.17 -55.94
N GLU A 40 -9.40 -4.33 -56.54
CA GLU A 40 -9.98 -5.68 -56.69
C GLU A 40 -8.84 -6.59 -57.33
N PRO A 41 -9.06 -7.76 -57.97
CA PRO A 41 -8.56 -9.08 -57.56
C PRO A 41 -7.48 -9.75 -58.46
N PHE A 42 -6.94 -10.90 -58.05
CA PHE A 42 -6.32 -11.88 -58.96
C PHE A 42 -6.54 -13.32 -58.47
N GLU A 43 -7.07 -14.16 -59.35
CA GLU A 43 -7.39 -15.59 -59.18
C GLU A 43 -6.22 -16.53 -59.55
N GLU A 44 -6.43 -17.81 -59.22
CA GLU A 44 -5.85 -19.04 -59.82
C GLU A 44 -4.61 -19.63 -59.08
N GLY A 45 -4.55 -20.89 -58.65
CA GLY A 45 -5.46 -22.04 -58.78
C GLY A 45 -4.92 -23.28 -58.04
N LEU A 46 -5.83 -24.25 -57.80
CA LEU A 46 -5.72 -25.70 -57.57
C LEU A 46 -4.57 -26.28 -56.70
N GLU A 47 -4.81 -27.18 -55.74
CA GLU A 47 -5.26 -28.56 -55.98
C GLU A 47 -5.75 -29.23 -54.68
N LYS A 48 -6.79 -30.06 -54.79
CA LYS A 48 -7.42 -30.82 -53.71
C LYS A 48 -6.63 -32.11 -53.41
N LYS A 49 -6.49 -32.48 -52.14
CA LYS A 49 -6.36 -33.89 -51.74
C LYS A 49 -7.17 -34.15 -50.46
N ARG A 50 -8.33 -34.78 -50.64
CA ARG A 50 -9.10 -35.47 -49.59
C ARG A 50 -8.38 -36.77 -49.24
N ILE A 51 -8.30 -37.11 -47.95
CA ILE A 51 -8.48 -38.45 -47.35
C ILE A 51 -8.53 -38.26 -45.81
N GLY A 52 -9.64 -38.70 -45.18
CA GLY A 52 -9.69 -39.18 -43.80
C GLY A 52 -10.11 -38.22 -42.67
N GLU A 53 -11.40 -37.90 -42.56
CA GLU A 53 -12.02 -37.38 -41.32
C GLU A 53 -13.23 -38.26 -40.99
N GLU A 54 -13.06 -39.23 -40.09
CA GLU A 54 -14.14 -39.91 -39.38
C GLU A 54 -13.55 -40.42 -38.06
N GLU A 55 -13.45 -39.53 -37.04
CA GLU A 55 -13.29 -39.94 -35.63
C GLU A 55 -13.46 -38.78 -34.60
N ASP A 56 -13.67 -37.52 -35.01
CA ASP A 56 -13.66 -36.36 -34.08
C ASP A 56 -15.03 -35.82 -33.58
N GLN A 57 -16.16 -36.45 -33.92
CA GLN A 57 -17.48 -35.93 -33.49
C GLN A 57 -17.92 -36.38 -32.09
N ASP A 58 -17.42 -37.51 -31.58
CA ASP A 58 -17.88 -38.06 -30.29
C ASP A 58 -17.20 -37.36 -29.09
N ILE A 59 -15.92 -37.02 -29.24
CA ILE A 59 -15.12 -36.31 -28.21
C ILE A 59 -15.65 -34.88 -27.98
N SER A 60 -16.35 -34.29 -28.95
CA SER A 60 -16.91 -32.94 -28.84
C SER A 60 -18.25 -32.88 -28.09
N GLN A 61 -19.04 -33.96 -28.06
CA GLN A 61 -20.32 -33.97 -27.34
C GLN A 61 -20.12 -34.24 -25.85
N ASP A 62 -19.23 -35.16 -25.49
CA ASP A 62 -18.92 -35.48 -24.08
C ASP A 62 -18.28 -34.29 -23.34
N LYS A 63 -17.45 -33.49 -24.02
CA LYS A 63 -16.91 -32.25 -23.46
C LYS A 63 -18.00 -31.18 -23.25
N ARG A 64 -19.05 -31.16 -24.09
CA ARG A 64 -20.18 -30.24 -23.94
C ARG A 64 -21.16 -30.68 -22.85
N LEU A 65 -21.38 -31.98 -22.69
CA LEU A 65 -22.22 -32.53 -21.61
C LEU A 65 -21.58 -32.30 -20.24
N ASN A 66 -20.27 -32.54 -20.09
CA ASN A 66 -19.55 -32.24 -18.85
C ASN A 66 -19.54 -30.75 -18.50
N ALA A 67 -19.36 -29.86 -19.48
CA ALA A 67 -19.39 -28.41 -19.24
C ALA A 67 -20.78 -27.91 -18.80
N LEU A 68 -21.85 -28.52 -19.33
CA LEU A 68 -23.22 -28.19 -18.93
C LEU A 68 -23.58 -28.75 -17.55
N GLU A 69 -23.01 -29.89 -17.17
CA GLU A 69 -23.22 -30.51 -15.85
C GLU A 69 -22.45 -29.75 -14.76
N MET A 70 -21.20 -29.36 -15.01
CA MET A 70 -20.44 -28.46 -14.13
C MET A 70 -21.14 -27.10 -13.95
N SER A 71 -21.69 -26.53 -15.02
CA SER A 71 -22.46 -25.28 -14.94
C SER A 71 -23.80 -25.42 -14.20
N LYS A 72 -24.38 -26.63 -14.11
CA LYS A 72 -25.58 -26.89 -13.32
C LYS A 72 -25.25 -27.09 -11.84
N GLN A 73 -24.11 -27.69 -11.52
CA GLN A 73 -23.61 -27.80 -10.13
C GLN A 73 -23.33 -26.41 -9.54
N ASP A 74 -22.69 -25.51 -10.29
CA ASP A 74 -22.36 -24.15 -9.82
C ASP A 74 -23.62 -23.31 -9.54
N VAL A 75 -24.67 -23.47 -10.35
CA VAL A 75 -25.97 -22.78 -10.15
C VAL A 75 -26.77 -23.37 -8.99
N VAL A 76 -26.58 -24.65 -8.67
CA VAL A 76 -27.25 -25.32 -7.54
C VAL A 76 -26.58 -24.94 -6.21
N GLU A 77 -25.24 -24.84 -6.15
CA GLU A 77 -24.54 -24.37 -4.95
C GLU A 77 -24.76 -22.87 -4.70
N GLU A 78 -24.84 -22.03 -5.74
CA GLU A 78 -25.21 -20.61 -5.60
C GLU A 78 -26.67 -20.40 -5.12
N ARG A 79 -27.52 -21.43 -5.27
CA ARG A 79 -28.89 -21.44 -4.72
C ARG A 79 -28.94 -21.94 -3.27
N LYS A 80 -28.06 -22.84 -2.85
CA LYS A 80 -27.98 -23.30 -1.45
C LYS A 80 -27.41 -22.22 -0.52
N ASP A 81 -26.47 -21.40 -0.99
CA ASP A 81 -25.95 -20.25 -0.23
C ASP A 81 -26.98 -19.11 -0.03
N LYS A 82 -28.09 -19.13 -0.79
CA LYS A 82 -29.20 -18.18 -0.64
C LYS A 82 -30.32 -18.68 0.29
N GLU A 83 -30.28 -19.94 0.71
CA GLU A 83 -31.34 -20.58 1.50
C GLU A 83 -30.96 -20.87 2.96
N GLN A 84 -29.83 -20.33 3.42
CA GLN A 84 -29.51 -20.22 4.85
C GLN A 84 -29.52 -18.74 5.28
N LYS A 85 -30.62 -18.06 4.97
CA LYS A 85 -31.03 -16.85 5.67
C LYS A 85 -31.80 -17.28 6.90
N ASP A 86 -31.12 -17.25 8.04
CA ASP A 86 -31.73 -17.27 9.35
C ASP A 86 -32.94 -16.34 9.41
N ASP A 87 -33.97 -16.75 10.16
CA ASP A 87 -35.17 -16.01 10.51
C ASP A 87 -34.83 -14.62 11.08
N PHE A 88 -34.58 -13.65 10.19
CA PHE A 88 -34.29 -12.27 10.55
C PHE A 88 -35.54 -11.43 10.30
N ARG A 89 -36.29 -11.24 11.38
CA ARG A 89 -37.21 -10.11 11.58
C ARG A 89 -36.53 -8.83 11.03
N PRO A 90 -37.18 -7.96 10.25
CA PRO A 90 -36.50 -6.82 9.62
C PRO A 90 -36.13 -5.77 10.67
N GLY A 91 -35.05 -6.01 11.37
CA GLY A 91 -34.31 -5.03 12.13
C GLY A 91 -33.42 -4.28 11.16
N THR A 92 -33.45 -2.96 11.24
CA THR A 92 -32.54 -2.03 10.56
C THR A 92 -31.07 -2.48 10.66
N SER A 93 -30.55 -3.18 9.65
CA SER A 93 -29.11 -3.38 9.49
C SER A 93 -28.48 -2.02 9.23
N SER A 94 -27.92 -1.42 10.29
CA SER A 94 -27.36 -0.09 10.25
C SER A 94 -26.27 0.00 9.19
N ALA A 95 -26.40 0.97 8.27
CA ALA A 95 -25.39 1.31 7.26
C ALA A 95 -23.99 1.58 7.86
N THR A 96 -23.91 1.80 9.18
CA THR A 96 -22.67 2.02 9.94
C THR A 96 -21.82 0.76 10.13
N SER A 97 -22.38 -0.44 10.03
CA SER A 97 -21.63 -1.70 10.21
C SER A 97 -20.50 -1.87 9.19
N ASN A 98 -20.71 -1.42 7.95
CA ASN A 98 -19.73 -1.47 6.86
C ASN A 98 -18.50 -0.56 7.07
N TYR A 99 -18.56 0.38 8.02
CA TYR A 99 -17.51 1.36 8.30
C TYR A 99 -16.88 1.15 9.68
N LYS A 100 -17.21 0.05 10.37
CA LYS A 100 -16.64 -0.26 11.67
C LYS A 100 -15.16 -0.62 11.51
N SER A 101 -14.32 -0.04 12.37
CA SER A 101 -12.91 -0.43 12.47
C SER A 101 -12.78 -1.86 13.01
N THR A 102 -11.93 -2.65 12.38
CA THR A 102 -11.55 -4.02 12.76
C THR A 102 -10.05 -4.14 12.94
N GLY A 103 -9.60 -5.28 13.49
CA GLY A 103 -8.18 -5.63 13.55
C GLY A 103 -7.51 -5.57 12.18
N GLU A 104 -8.16 -6.07 11.13
CA GLU A 104 -7.57 -6.07 9.79
C GLU A 104 -7.47 -4.67 9.17
N THR A 105 -8.45 -3.78 9.43
CA THR A 105 -8.34 -2.37 9.00
C THR A 105 -7.24 -1.64 9.77
N THR A 106 -7.02 -2.03 11.03
CA THR A 106 -5.92 -1.52 11.85
C THR A 106 -4.57 -1.97 11.29
N ASN A 107 -4.44 -3.25 10.92
CA ASN A 107 -3.24 -3.79 10.26
C ASN A 107 -2.92 -3.03 8.98
N HIS A 108 -3.94 -2.73 8.16
CA HIS A 108 -3.77 -1.88 6.98
C HIS A 108 -3.21 -0.49 7.33
N SER A 109 -3.80 0.20 8.31
CA SER A 109 -3.29 1.51 8.76
C SER A 109 -1.86 1.44 9.30
N ARG A 110 -1.47 0.35 9.97
CA ARG A 110 -0.08 0.14 10.42
C ARG A 110 0.87 0.03 9.25
N ILE A 111 0.56 -0.79 8.25
CA ILE A 111 1.38 -0.94 7.04
C ILE A 111 1.52 0.40 6.32
N GLU A 112 0.45 1.18 6.20
CA GLU A 112 0.52 2.50 5.60
C GLU A 112 1.47 3.43 6.36
N ARG A 113 1.39 3.46 7.70
CA ARG A 113 2.28 4.26 8.56
C ARG A 113 3.73 3.81 8.46
N ILE A 114 3.99 2.50 8.42
CA ILE A 114 5.34 1.94 8.26
C ILE A 114 5.93 2.34 6.91
N LEU A 115 5.15 2.19 5.82
CA LEU A 115 5.58 2.59 4.49
C LEU A 115 5.80 4.11 4.41
N GLY A 116 4.90 4.91 4.96
CA GLY A 116 4.99 6.37 4.95
C GLY A 116 6.09 6.95 5.85
N GLY A 117 6.44 6.27 6.95
CA GLY A 117 7.42 6.72 7.93
C GLY A 117 8.79 6.07 7.72
N PRO A 118 9.15 5.01 8.45
CA PRO A 118 10.49 4.44 8.44
C PRO A 118 10.97 3.96 7.06
N CYS A 119 10.09 3.42 6.20
CA CYS A 119 10.50 3.01 4.85
C CYS A 119 10.84 4.23 3.98
N THR A 120 9.98 5.25 3.95
CA THR A 120 10.26 6.52 3.25
C THR A 120 11.58 7.11 3.75
N GLY A 121 11.77 7.19 5.07
CA GLY A 121 12.99 7.73 5.65
C GLY A 121 14.25 6.96 5.22
N ALA A 122 14.20 5.62 5.27
CA ALA A 122 15.33 4.80 4.82
C ALA A 122 15.66 5.04 3.34
N MET A 123 14.63 5.19 2.49
CA MET A 123 14.82 5.53 1.07
C MET A 123 15.36 6.96 0.87
N GLN A 124 14.94 7.94 1.68
CA GLN A 124 15.45 9.31 1.64
C GLN A 124 16.96 9.36 1.96
N ASP A 125 17.41 8.56 2.93
CA ASP A 125 18.83 8.45 3.27
C ASP A 125 19.63 7.78 2.15
N VAL A 126 19.09 6.71 1.54
CA VAL A 126 19.69 6.08 0.37
C VAL A 126 19.82 7.09 -0.76
N LEU A 127 18.78 7.87 -1.04
CA LEU A 127 18.84 8.93 -2.03
C LEU A 127 19.90 9.98 -1.70
N SER A 128 19.98 10.40 -0.43
CA SER A 128 21.00 11.35 0.06
C SER A 128 22.43 10.83 -0.14
N LYS A 129 22.64 9.52 -0.02
CA LYS A 129 23.92 8.86 -0.27
C LYS A 129 24.26 8.81 -1.76
N GLU A 130 23.28 8.56 -2.61
CA GLU A 130 23.48 8.41 -4.06
C GLU A 130 23.66 9.75 -4.78
N ILE A 131 22.95 10.80 -4.35
CA ILE A 131 23.01 12.11 -4.99
C ILE A 131 22.67 13.25 -4.01
N SER A 132 23.54 14.26 -3.94
CA SER A 132 23.27 15.45 -3.13
C SER A 132 22.14 16.28 -3.76
N PRO A 133 21.34 17.02 -2.97
CA PRO A 133 20.25 17.84 -3.50
C PRO A 133 20.70 18.86 -4.56
N LEU A 134 21.89 19.46 -4.41
CA LEU A 134 22.46 20.38 -5.39
C LEU A 134 22.80 19.68 -6.71
N ASN A 135 23.36 18.48 -6.64
CA ASN A 135 23.69 17.71 -7.84
C ASN A 135 22.42 17.15 -8.50
N LEU A 136 21.36 16.88 -7.74
CA LEU A 136 20.09 16.42 -8.29
C LEU A 136 19.52 17.41 -9.30
N LEU A 137 19.50 18.70 -8.97
CA LEU A 137 19.01 19.75 -9.87
C LEU A 137 19.77 19.69 -11.21
N LYS A 138 21.10 19.65 -11.13
CA LYS A 138 21.97 19.60 -12.31
C LYS A 138 21.76 18.32 -13.14
N GLU A 139 21.74 17.16 -12.49
CA GLU A 139 21.57 15.87 -13.17
C GLU A 139 20.18 15.75 -13.80
N VAL A 140 19.14 16.30 -13.17
CA VAL A 140 17.80 16.39 -13.76
C VAL A 140 17.81 17.26 -15.01
N GLU A 141 18.39 18.47 -14.94
CA GLU A 141 18.52 19.36 -16.11
C GLU A 141 19.26 18.69 -17.27
N ASP A 142 20.38 18.01 -16.99
CA ASP A 142 21.18 17.33 -18.01
C ASP A 142 20.46 16.10 -18.59
N HIS A 143 19.76 15.34 -17.74
CA HIS A 143 18.88 14.25 -18.18
C HIS A 143 17.80 14.77 -19.14
N ILE A 144 17.13 15.88 -18.79
CA ILE A 144 16.12 16.52 -19.64
C ILE A 144 16.70 16.94 -20.99
N LYS A 145 17.84 17.65 -21.01
CA LYS A 145 18.50 18.07 -22.25
C LYS A 145 18.75 16.88 -23.16
N LYS A 146 19.29 15.79 -22.62
CA LYS A 146 19.55 14.55 -23.37
C LYS A 146 18.26 13.93 -23.94
N TYR A 147 17.17 13.89 -23.17
CA TYR A 147 15.90 13.33 -23.64
C TYR A 147 15.21 14.19 -24.70
N ASN A 148 15.27 15.52 -24.55
CA ASN A 148 14.74 16.45 -25.55
C ASN A 148 15.50 16.34 -26.88
N LEU A 149 16.82 16.17 -26.83
CA LEU A 149 17.66 15.93 -28.02
C LEU A 149 17.31 14.60 -28.74
N GLN A 150 16.71 13.64 -28.04
CA GLN A 150 16.24 12.38 -28.62
C GLN A 150 14.84 12.48 -29.26
N GLY A 151 14.25 13.67 -29.35
CA GLY A 151 12.92 13.88 -29.94
C GLY A 151 11.75 13.36 -29.08
N LYS A 152 12.01 12.91 -27.85
CA LYS A 152 11.01 12.42 -26.89
C LYS A 152 10.47 13.58 -26.04
N LYS A 153 9.65 14.44 -26.67
CA LYS A 153 9.22 15.76 -26.16
C LYS A 153 8.30 15.80 -24.91
N THR A 154 8.16 14.74 -24.13
CA THR A 154 7.14 14.68 -23.05
C THR A 154 7.67 14.40 -21.64
N ALA A 155 8.97 14.17 -21.43
CA ALA A 155 9.49 13.81 -20.11
C ALA A 155 9.68 15.01 -19.14
N TYR A 156 9.84 16.24 -19.64
CA TYR A 156 10.09 17.42 -18.80
C TYR A 156 8.91 17.78 -17.89
N ASN A 157 7.70 17.87 -18.46
CA ASN A 157 6.50 18.21 -17.69
C ASN A 157 6.20 17.14 -16.64
N ASP A 158 6.50 15.87 -16.90
CA ASP A 158 6.27 14.80 -15.94
C ASP A 158 7.26 14.85 -14.77
N ILE A 159 8.54 15.16 -15.02
CA ILE A 159 9.59 15.25 -14.01
C ILE A 159 9.41 16.51 -13.15
N GLU A 160 9.21 17.66 -13.79
CA GLU A 160 9.04 18.95 -13.10
C GLU A 160 7.73 18.98 -12.30
N ASN A 161 6.61 18.52 -12.87
CA ASN A 161 5.33 18.47 -12.16
C ASN A 161 5.31 17.41 -11.04
N LYS A 162 6.01 16.27 -11.19
CA LYS A 162 6.05 15.22 -10.15
C LYS A 162 7.06 15.51 -9.06
N LEU A 163 8.20 16.13 -9.37
CA LEU A 163 9.27 16.29 -8.39
C LEU A 163 9.22 17.62 -7.63
N ASN A 164 8.55 18.66 -8.15
CA ASN A 164 8.48 20.00 -7.54
C ASN A 164 9.78 20.35 -6.79
N ILE A 165 10.93 20.25 -7.50
CA ILE A 165 12.23 19.88 -6.90
C ILE A 165 12.63 20.91 -5.85
N LYS A 166 12.24 20.63 -4.61
CA LYS A 166 12.78 21.29 -3.43
C LYS A 166 14.09 20.60 -3.09
N MET A 167 15.08 21.37 -2.66
CA MET A 167 16.38 20.84 -2.21
C MET A 167 16.30 20.04 -0.89
N ASN A 168 15.12 19.57 -0.51
CA ASN A 168 14.87 18.89 0.74
C ASN A 168 14.18 17.55 0.51
N TYR A 169 14.95 16.47 0.60
CA TYR A 169 14.43 15.11 0.44
C TYR A 169 13.46 14.70 1.55
N SER A 170 13.39 15.42 2.68
CA SER A 170 12.45 15.10 3.75
C SER A 170 10.98 15.21 3.31
N GLU A 171 10.70 15.97 2.25
CA GLU A 171 9.36 16.12 1.68
C GLU A 171 9.02 15.06 0.63
N PHE A 172 10.01 14.25 0.20
CA PHE A 172 9.79 13.29 -0.87
C PHE A 172 9.11 12.04 -0.31
N ASP A 173 8.06 11.60 -0.98
CA ASP A 173 7.42 10.31 -0.72
C ASP A 173 8.13 9.16 -1.46
N ILE A 174 7.77 7.91 -1.15
CA ILE A 174 8.35 6.72 -1.81
C ILE A 174 8.28 6.82 -3.34
N THR A 175 7.18 7.34 -3.89
CA THR A 175 6.98 7.46 -5.34
C THR A 175 8.03 8.39 -5.97
N SER A 176 8.23 9.55 -5.36
CA SER A 176 9.18 10.57 -5.82
C SER A 176 10.62 10.08 -5.65
N ILE A 177 10.93 9.46 -4.51
CA ILE A 177 12.26 8.89 -4.24
C ILE A 177 12.59 7.78 -5.24
N TYR A 178 11.65 6.85 -5.47
CA TYR A 178 11.80 5.80 -6.48
C TYR A 178 12.07 6.37 -7.86
N PHE A 179 11.33 7.42 -8.25
CA PHE A 179 11.49 8.05 -9.55
C PHE A 179 12.92 8.58 -9.75
N VAL A 180 13.47 9.26 -8.75
CA VAL A 180 14.84 9.81 -8.81
C VAL A 180 15.87 8.69 -8.81
N LEU A 181 15.76 7.72 -7.90
CA LEU A 181 16.70 6.60 -7.79
C LEU A 181 16.77 5.76 -9.08
N ARG A 182 15.63 5.58 -9.76
CA ARG A 182 15.55 4.80 -11.00
C ARG A 182 16.11 5.55 -12.22
N ASN A 183 15.74 6.81 -12.38
CA ASN A 183 15.94 7.53 -13.65
C ASN A 183 17.17 8.44 -13.63
N ILE A 184 17.53 8.97 -12.47
CA ILE A 184 18.59 9.96 -12.33
C ILE A 184 19.84 9.34 -11.70
N CYS A 185 19.67 8.57 -10.62
CA CYS A 185 20.79 7.87 -10.01
C CYS A 185 21.28 6.73 -10.93
N LYS A 186 22.59 6.48 -10.93
CA LYS A 186 23.24 5.47 -11.79
C LYS A 186 23.15 4.06 -11.18
N ILE A 187 21.99 3.72 -10.59
CA ILE A 187 21.75 2.42 -9.95
C ILE A 187 21.42 1.40 -11.03
N LYS A 188 22.20 0.30 -11.06
CA LYS A 188 21.93 -0.80 -11.98
C LYS A 188 20.59 -1.46 -11.65
N ALA A 189 19.76 -1.65 -12.67
CA ALA A 189 18.51 -2.38 -12.54
C ALA A 189 18.77 -3.82 -12.06
N HIS A 190 17.83 -4.35 -11.27
CA HIS A 190 17.86 -5.76 -10.90
C HIS A 190 17.58 -6.65 -12.12
N SER A 191 17.71 -7.96 -11.93
CA SER A 191 17.63 -8.98 -13.00
C SER A 191 16.40 -8.83 -13.92
N ASN A 192 15.23 -8.59 -13.32
CA ASN A 192 13.97 -8.41 -14.05
C ASN A 192 13.76 -6.99 -14.61
N GLY A 193 14.66 -6.05 -14.35
CA GLY A 193 14.53 -4.65 -14.76
C GLY A 193 13.55 -3.85 -13.90
N TRP A 194 13.75 -2.52 -13.86
CA TRP A 194 12.97 -1.61 -13.03
C TRP A 194 11.47 -1.62 -13.35
N GLY A 195 10.65 -1.58 -12.30
CA GLY A 195 9.18 -1.54 -12.38
C GLY A 195 8.53 -2.92 -12.47
N ASN A 196 9.33 -3.98 -12.61
CA ASN A 196 8.86 -5.36 -12.58
C ASN A 196 9.09 -5.97 -11.19
N ASP A 197 8.33 -7.01 -10.85
CA ASP A 197 8.51 -7.70 -9.58
C ASP A 197 9.88 -8.40 -9.55
N PRO A 198 10.76 -8.06 -8.58
CA PRO A 198 12.05 -8.72 -8.46
C PRO A 198 11.91 -10.18 -8.00
N ASP A 199 12.87 -11.04 -8.37
CA ASP A 199 12.96 -12.39 -7.81
C ASP A 199 13.03 -12.34 -6.27
N VAL A 200 12.36 -13.25 -5.57
CA VAL A 200 12.27 -13.28 -4.10
C VAL A 200 13.66 -13.24 -3.43
N GLN A 201 14.66 -13.87 -4.02
CA GLN A 201 16.03 -13.94 -3.51
C GLN A 201 16.92 -12.79 -3.98
N ASP A 202 16.42 -11.87 -4.82
CA ASP A 202 17.21 -10.75 -5.35
C ASP A 202 17.54 -9.74 -4.23
N LYS A 203 18.83 -9.63 -3.93
CA LYS A 203 19.42 -8.76 -2.91
C LYS A 203 19.94 -7.43 -3.48
N ALA A 204 19.76 -7.14 -4.76
CA ALA A 204 20.18 -5.87 -5.33
C ALA A 204 19.43 -4.69 -4.69
N LEU A 205 20.11 -3.55 -4.55
CA LEU A 205 19.50 -2.32 -4.04
C LEU A 205 18.25 -1.94 -4.85
N SER A 206 18.33 -2.01 -6.18
CA SER A 206 17.21 -1.76 -7.08
C SER A 206 16.02 -2.70 -6.81
N ALA A 207 16.27 -3.97 -6.52
CA ALA A 207 15.22 -4.92 -6.14
C ALA A 207 14.56 -4.58 -4.80
N LYS A 208 15.30 -4.02 -3.83
CA LYS A 208 14.72 -3.58 -2.55
C LYS A 208 13.85 -2.33 -2.71
N ILE A 209 14.30 -1.39 -3.54
CA ILE A 209 13.56 -0.17 -3.87
C ILE A 209 12.25 -0.51 -4.61
N ASP A 210 12.29 -1.42 -5.60
CA ASP A 210 11.09 -1.79 -6.35
C ASP A 210 10.04 -2.52 -5.49
N ARG A 211 10.47 -3.37 -4.54
CA ARG A 211 9.55 -3.99 -3.58
C ARG A 211 8.83 -2.96 -2.71
N LEU A 212 9.53 -1.95 -2.17
CA LEU A 212 8.86 -0.88 -1.39
C LEU A 212 7.88 -0.09 -2.24
N ARG A 213 8.22 0.21 -3.50
CA ARG A 213 7.29 0.85 -4.43
C ARG A 213 6.04 -0.03 -4.66
N SER A 214 6.22 -1.32 -4.94
CA SER A 214 5.10 -2.25 -5.14
C SER A 214 4.21 -2.33 -3.90
N LEU A 215 4.79 -2.44 -2.71
CA LEU A 215 4.07 -2.40 -1.44
C LEU A 215 3.30 -1.08 -1.26
N LYS A 216 3.93 0.08 -1.50
CA LYS A 216 3.25 1.38 -1.40
C LYS A 216 2.10 1.51 -2.39
N ASN A 217 2.26 1.00 -3.60
CA ASN A 217 1.21 1.02 -4.62
C ASN A 217 0.03 0.11 -4.25
N LYS A 218 0.33 -1.07 -3.68
CA LYS A 218 -0.66 -2.05 -3.22
C LYS A 218 -1.44 -1.50 -2.02
N TYR A 219 -0.76 -0.93 -1.03
CA TYR A 219 -1.34 -0.50 0.26
C TYR A 219 -1.49 1.02 0.40
N LYS A 220 -1.97 1.70 -0.65
CA LYS A 220 -2.23 3.15 -0.61
C LYS A 220 -3.55 3.49 0.09
N SER A 221 -3.62 4.63 0.79
CA SER A 221 -4.76 5.03 1.64
C SER A 221 -6.12 5.12 0.93
N HIS A 222 -6.12 5.33 -0.39
CA HIS A 222 -7.34 5.44 -1.20
C HIS A 222 -7.74 4.13 -1.91
N ALA A 223 -7.06 3.01 -1.62
CA ALA A 223 -7.47 1.74 -2.19
C ALA A 223 -8.80 1.29 -1.56
N PRO A 224 -9.81 0.93 -2.37
CA PRO A 224 -11.10 0.50 -1.84
C PRO A 224 -10.92 -0.80 -1.06
N LYS A 225 -11.25 -0.74 0.24
CA LYS A 225 -11.44 -1.90 1.13
C LYS A 225 -10.26 -2.88 1.14
N ILE A 226 -9.08 -2.42 1.54
CA ILE A 226 -7.98 -3.33 1.88
C ILE A 226 -8.13 -3.78 3.33
N ILE A 227 -8.31 -5.08 3.49
CA ILE A 227 -8.36 -5.81 4.76
C ILE A 227 -7.09 -6.66 4.78
N ILE A 228 -6.25 -6.51 5.81
CA ILE A 228 -5.04 -7.32 5.97
C ILE A 228 -5.23 -8.24 7.18
N ILE A 229 -5.40 -9.53 6.93
CA ILE A 229 -5.50 -10.55 7.98
C ILE A 229 -4.15 -10.71 8.70
N ASP A 230 -4.18 -11.20 9.94
CA ASP A 230 -3.00 -11.24 10.82
C ASP A 230 -1.81 -12.03 10.23
N ASP A 231 -2.07 -13.18 9.61
CA ASP A 231 -1.02 -13.99 8.96
C ASP A 231 -0.37 -13.27 7.76
N GLU A 232 -1.14 -12.48 7.00
CA GLU A 232 -0.60 -11.66 5.91
C GLU A 232 0.18 -10.47 6.49
N TYR A 233 -0.37 -9.85 7.54
CA TYR A 233 0.24 -8.72 8.23
C TYR A 233 1.64 -9.07 8.75
N GLU A 234 1.80 -10.19 9.45
CA GLU A 234 3.11 -10.61 9.97
C GLU A 234 4.13 -10.83 8.84
N LYS A 235 3.73 -11.53 7.77
CA LYS A 235 4.61 -11.76 6.61
C LYS A 235 5.03 -10.45 5.95
N LEU A 236 4.11 -9.50 5.80
CA LEU A 236 4.41 -8.17 5.25
C LEU A 236 5.37 -7.39 6.13
N CYS A 237 5.14 -7.41 7.45
CA CYS A 237 6.02 -6.72 8.37
C CYS A 237 7.43 -7.32 8.38
N ASP A 238 7.57 -8.63 8.26
CA ASP A 238 8.88 -9.29 8.19
C ASP A 238 9.57 -8.97 6.86
N GLU A 239 8.85 -8.98 5.74
CA GLU A 239 9.38 -8.52 4.45
C GLU A 239 9.88 -7.07 4.53
N ILE A 240 9.06 -6.17 5.07
CA ILE A 240 9.41 -4.76 5.21
C ILE A 240 10.61 -4.58 6.14
N PHE A 241 10.64 -5.27 7.27
CA PHE A 241 11.76 -5.22 8.21
C PHE A 241 13.07 -5.64 7.53
N GLU A 242 13.04 -6.72 6.77
CA GLU A 242 14.20 -7.22 6.02
C GLU A 242 14.68 -6.27 4.93
N ILE A 243 13.74 -5.62 4.24
CA ILE A 243 14.07 -4.58 3.26
C ILE A 243 14.73 -3.39 3.96
N VAL A 244 14.14 -2.87 5.03
CA VAL A 244 14.67 -1.71 5.77
C VAL A 244 16.05 -2.02 6.34
N ARG A 245 16.24 -3.21 6.93
CA ARG A 245 17.55 -3.69 7.40
C ARG A 245 18.60 -3.67 6.29
N HIS A 246 18.23 -4.14 5.10
CA HIS A 246 19.14 -4.13 3.95
C HIS A 246 19.51 -2.71 3.52
N LEU A 247 18.55 -1.79 3.45
CA LEU A 247 18.80 -0.39 3.12
C LEU A 247 19.72 0.27 4.18
N GLU A 248 19.45 0.05 5.46
CA GLU A 248 20.29 0.58 6.53
C GLU A 248 21.71 0.04 6.48
N ASN A 249 21.90 -1.26 6.20
CA ASN A 249 23.23 -1.86 6.04
C ASN A 249 24.06 -1.20 4.92
N ILE A 250 23.40 -0.74 3.85
CA ILE A 250 24.08 0.02 2.77
C ILE A 250 24.53 1.38 3.28
N LEU A 251 23.76 2.01 4.17
CA LEU A 251 24.06 3.31 4.76
C LEU A 251 25.12 3.23 5.86
N GLY A 252 25.18 2.11 6.60
CA GLY A 252 26.11 1.86 7.69
C GLY A 252 25.56 0.85 8.69
N LYS A 253 26.02 0.90 9.95
CA LYS A 253 25.54 0.00 11.02
C LYS A 253 24.35 0.58 11.82
N SER A 254 23.59 1.50 11.24
CA SER A 254 22.39 2.06 11.88
C SER A 254 21.29 1.02 11.95
N THR A 255 20.51 1.03 13.03
CA THR A 255 19.27 0.25 13.16
C THR A 255 18.06 1.14 13.44
N ARG A 256 18.19 2.46 13.24
CA ARG A 256 17.17 3.45 13.60
C ARG A 256 15.80 3.13 13.00
N TYR A 257 15.77 2.74 11.72
CA TYR A 257 14.52 2.47 11.02
C TYR A 257 13.97 1.08 11.36
N GLN A 258 14.84 0.08 11.50
CA GLN A 258 14.48 -1.24 12.03
C GLN A 258 13.75 -1.13 13.37
N THR A 259 14.30 -0.36 14.32
CA THR A 259 13.69 -0.14 15.64
C THR A 259 12.30 0.49 15.51
N VAL A 260 12.14 1.48 14.63
CA VAL A 260 10.84 2.14 14.41
C VAL A 260 9.84 1.18 13.77
N VAL A 261 10.24 0.36 12.79
CA VAL A 261 9.37 -0.67 12.20
C VAL A 261 8.88 -1.64 13.28
N GLN A 262 9.79 -2.18 14.10
CA GLN A 262 9.44 -3.10 15.18
C GLN A 262 8.49 -2.48 16.20
N TRP A 263 8.73 -1.22 16.59
CA TRP A 263 7.83 -0.50 17.48
C TRP A 263 6.45 -0.28 16.84
N MET A 264 6.38 0.07 15.55
CA MET A 264 5.12 0.27 14.84
C MET A 264 4.32 -1.02 14.64
N LYS A 265 4.97 -2.20 14.63
CA LYS A 265 4.27 -3.50 14.61
C LYS A 265 3.29 -3.62 15.79
N THR A 266 3.68 -3.14 16.97
CA THR A 266 2.94 -3.38 18.22
C THR A 266 2.41 -2.12 18.91
N CYS A 267 2.76 -0.92 18.45
CA CYS A 267 2.35 0.33 19.11
C CYS A 267 0.82 0.46 19.21
N THR A 268 0.27 1.07 20.25
CA THR A 268 -1.17 1.37 20.27
C THR A 268 -1.53 2.34 19.14
N MET A 269 -2.71 2.16 18.53
CA MET A 269 -3.26 3.10 17.54
C MET A 269 -4.03 4.25 18.20
N ASP A 270 -4.42 4.07 19.47
CA ASP A 270 -5.08 5.07 20.31
C ASP A 270 -4.36 5.09 21.67
N PRO A 271 -3.37 5.98 21.85
CA PRO A 271 -2.62 6.06 23.10
C PRO A 271 -3.47 6.57 24.25
N GLU A 272 -4.44 7.45 24.01
CA GLU A 272 -5.33 7.98 25.03
C GLU A 272 -6.21 6.89 25.64
N GLN A 273 -6.85 6.05 24.81
CA GLN A 273 -7.65 4.91 25.29
C GLN A 273 -6.81 3.90 26.06
N LYS A 274 -5.57 3.65 25.62
CA LYS A 274 -4.66 2.74 26.32
C LYS A 274 -4.36 3.25 27.73
N ILE A 275 -4.06 4.55 27.86
CA ILE A 275 -3.80 5.18 29.16
C ILE A 275 -5.03 5.10 30.08
N GLU A 276 -6.23 5.31 29.53
CA GLU A 276 -7.49 5.19 30.28
C GLU A 276 -7.69 3.77 30.82
N HIS A 277 -7.58 2.75 29.96
CA HIS A 277 -7.68 1.35 30.40
C HIS A 277 -6.59 0.95 31.41
N GLU A 278 -5.38 1.48 31.28
CA GLU A 278 -4.29 1.24 32.25
C GLU A 278 -4.61 1.83 33.63
N LYS A 279 -5.17 3.05 33.68
CA LYS A 279 -5.64 3.67 34.93
C LYS A 279 -6.80 2.91 35.57
N GLU A 280 -7.79 2.51 34.78
CA GLU A 280 -8.92 1.71 35.27
C GLU A 280 -8.44 0.38 35.88
N LYS A 281 -7.44 -0.25 35.26
CA LYS A 281 -6.83 -1.48 35.78
C LYS A 281 -6.14 -1.26 37.12
N GLU A 282 -5.40 -0.15 37.27
CA GLU A 282 -4.75 0.22 38.54
C GLU A 282 -5.79 0.49 39.65
N GLU A 283 -6.89 1.19 39.34
CA GLU A 283 -7.96 1.45 40.30
C GLU A 283 -8.65 0.15 40.76
N ILE A 284 -8.93 -0.77 39.84
CA ILE A 284 -9.52 -2.08 40.16
C ILE A 284 -8.56 -2.89 41.06
N GLU A 285 -7.26 -2.87 40.77
CA GLU A 285 -6.25 -3.56 41.59
C GLU A 285 -6.16 -2.97 43.00
N GLU A 286 -6.20 -1.64 43.12
CA GLU A 286 -6.20 -0.96 44.42
C GLU A 286 -7.46 -1.31 45.23
N LEU A 287 -8.64 -1.33 44.60
CA LEU A 287 -9.89 -1.74 45.24
C LEU A 287 -9.85 -3.22 45.67
N HIS A 288 -9.29 -4.10 44.85
CA HIS A 288 -9.15 -5.52 45.18
C HIS A 288 -8.26 -5.73 46.41
N ASN A 289 -7.13 -5.02 46.47
CA ASN A 289 -6.21 -5.09 47.61
C ASN A 289 -6.88 -4.57 48.90
N LYS A 290 -7.56 -3.41 48.84
CA LYS A 290 -8.33 -2.86 49.98
C LYS A 290 -9.40 -3.83 50.48
N PHE A 291 -10.12 -4.50 49.57
CA PHE A 291 -11.13 -5.48 49.95
C PHE A 291 -10.49 -6.70 50.64
N THR A 292 -9.37 -7.18 50.11
CA THR A 292 -8.64 -8.34 50.65
C THR A 292 -8.06 -8.04 52.04
N ASP A 293 -7.45 -6.87 52.24
CA ASP A 293 -6.92 -6.43 53.53
C ASP A 293 -8.02 -6.27 54.58
N SER A 294 -9.18 -5.72 54.18
CA SER A 294 -10.36 -5.60 55.05
C SER A 294 -10.90 -6.98 55.45
N ALA A 295 -10.97 -7.92 54.51
CA ALA A 295 -11.40 -9.30 54.79
C ALA A 295 -10.45 -10.02 55.76
N GLN A 296 -9.14 -9.85 55.59
CA GLN A 296 -8.14 -10.44 56.49
C GLN A 296 -8.19 -9.83 57.89
N SER A 297 -8.33 -8.51 58.01
CA SER A 297 -8.49 -7.81 59.29
C SER A 297 -9.72 -8.28 60.07
N ASN A 298 -10.84 -8.51 59.38
CA ASN A 298 -12.09 -9.00 59.98
C ASN A 298 -12.01 -10.47 60.44
N ILE A 299 -11.21 -11.31 59.80
CA ILE A 299 -11.00 -12.70 60.24
C ILE A 299 -10.17 -12.74 61.54
N VAL A 300 -9.16 -11.87 61.65
CA VAL A 300 -8.29 -11.79 62.84
C VAL A 300 -9.05 -11.25 64.06
N SER A 301 -10.00 -10.35 63.89
CA SER A 301 -10.80 -9.79 64.99
C SER A 301 -11.87 -10.75 65.54
N PHE A 302 -12.38 -11.68 64.73
CA PHE A 302 -13.36 -12.70 65.15
C PHE A 302 -12.73 -13.92 65.85
N SER A 303 -11.41 -14.06 65.82
CA SER A 303 -10.67 -15.20 66.39
C SER A 303 -10.12 -14.93 67.80
N ARG A 304 -10.53 -13.83 68.45
CA ARG A 304 -10.18 -13.43 69.83
C ARG A 304 -11.42 -13.40 70.71
#